data_AF-A0A194QBG7-F1
#
_entry.id   AF-A0A194QBG7-F1
#
_cell.length_a   1.000
_cell.length_b   1.000
_cell.length_c   1.000
_cell.angle_alpha   90.00
_cell.angle_beta   90.00
_cell.angle_gamma   90.00
#
_symmetry.space_group_name_H-M   'P 1'
#
loop_
_entity.id
_entity.type
_entity.pdbx_description
1 polymer ?
#
loop_
_entity_poly.entity_id
_entity_poly.type
_entity_poly.pdbx_seq_one_letter_code
_entity_poly.pdbx_strand_id
1 'polypeptide(L)'
;MVRHNNQLPNNLTQLQNLIKRDPESYKDEFRQQLAHFETTLEIFNLNPTQYNKKLDEQAMFLAQVTQCYLNDMKTFPQKIVDILKTHNTILHSDMRLSLCKCLILLRNKNFVTAYDLLELFFTLIKCQDKNLREYLKTHIITDIKNMNMKHKDMKLNSTLQNFIFSMLRDSNAKTAKLAVDILIELYHKNIWNDHKTVNIIADIGCFSKITKVMVASLKFFLSRDEEEKQEN
;
A
#
# COMPACT_ATOMS: atom_id res chain seq x y z
N MET A 1 11.83 -40.35 18.21
CA MET A 1 12.57 -39.07 18.11
C MET A 1 13.33 -39.05 16.80
N VAL A 2 12.77 -38.43 15.76
CA VAL A 2 13.47 -38.23 14.48
C VAL A 2 13.88 -36.77 14.43
N ARG A 3 15.18 -36.51 14.61
CA ARG A 3 15.77 -35.18 14.42
C ARG A 3 15.57 -34.80 12.95
N HIS A 4 14.57 -33.96 12.68
CA HIS A 4 14.40 -33.35 11.35
C HIS A 4 15.56 -32.38 11.11
N ASN A 5 16.21 -32.53 9.97
CA ASN A 5 17.33 -31.75 9.44
C ASN A 5 17.47 -30.31 9.99
N ASN A 6 18.66 -30.00 10.51
CA ASN A 6 19.15 -28.69 11.01
C ASN A 6 19.17 -27.54 9.95
N GLN A 7 18.47 -27.65 8.82
CA GLN A 7 18.39 -26.62 7.78
C GLN A 7 17.02 -25.94 7.70
N LEU A 8 16.04 -26.37 8.50
CA LEU A 8 14.69 -25.77 8.55
C LEU A 8 14.70 -24.25 8.79
N PRO A 9 15.56 -23.68 9.67
CA PRO A 9 15.64 -22.22 9.86
C PRO A 9 16.12 -21.44 8.62
N ASN A 10 16.79 -22.11 7.68
CA ASN A 10 17.34 -21.47 6.47
C ASN A 10 16.38 -21.54 5.28
N ASN A 11 15.30 -22.33 5.37
CA ASN A 11 14.30 -22.45 4.31
C ASN A 11 12.95 -21.88 4.77
N LEU A 12 12.81 -20.55 4.63
CA LEU A 12 11.61 -19.81 5.06
C LEU A 12 10.33 -20.33 4.38
N THR A 13 10.40 -20.77 3.13
CA THR A 13 9.24 -21.30 2.40
C THR A 13 8.74 -22.61 3.01
N GLN A 14 9.66 -23.53 3.34
CA GLN A 14 9.30 -24.78 4.00
C GLN A 14 8.76 -24.52 5.41
N LEU A 15 9.44 -23.67 6.18
CA LEU A 15 9.01 -23.30 7.54
C LEU A 15 7.62 -22.64 7.52
N GLN A 16 7.34 -21.76 6.56
CA GLN A 16 6.02 -21.15 6.39
C GLN A 16 4.92 -22.21 6.23
N ASN A 17 5.15 -23.22 5.39
CA ASN A 17 4.15 -24.25 5.14
C ASN A 17 3.92 -25.14 6.37
N LEU A 18 4.98 -25.41 7.13
CA LEU A 18 4.91 -26.18 8.37
C LEU A 18 4.18 -25.41 9.48
N ILE A 19 4.51 -24.14 9.69
CA ILE A 19 3.80 -23.25 10.63
C ILE A 19 2.31 -23.16 10.30
N LYS A 20 1.96 -22.99 9.01
CA LYS A 20 0.54 -22.91 8.60
C LYS A 20 -0.24 -24.21 8.85
N ARG A 21 0.44 -25.35 8.97
CA ARG A 21 -0.17 -26.67 9.27
C ARG A 21 -0.27 -26.92 10.77
N ASP A 22 0.77 -26.59 11.53
CA ASP A 22 0.83 -26.83 12.97
C ASP A 22 1.58 -25.69 13.70
N PRO A 23 0.91 -24.55 13.99
CA PRO A 23 1.55 -23.38 14.59
C PRO A 23 2.23 -23.64 15.94
N GLU A 24 1.67 -24.49 16.79
CA GLU A 24 2.20 -24.67 18.15
C GLU A 24 3.56 -25.38 18.14
N SER A 25 3.73 -26.37 17.25
CA SER A 25 4.99 -27.14 17.16
C SER A 25 6.17 -26.33 16.62
N TYR A 26 5.93 -25.24 15.88
CA TYR A 26 6.98 -24.44 15.22
C TYR A 26 7.16 -23.03 15.84
N LYS A 27 6.65 -22.84 17.06
CA LYS A 27 6.66 -21.55 17.74
C LYS A 27 8.07 -21.04 18.06
N ASP A 28 8.98 -21.94 18.43
CA ASP A 28 10.35 -21.57 18.78
C ASP A 28 11.15 -21.16 17.54
N GLU A 29 10.99 -21.88 16.42
CA GLU A 29 11.58 -21.52 15.14
C GLU A 29 11.03 -20.18 14.62
N PHE A 30 9.72 -19.94 14.79
CA PHE A 30 9.12 -18.66 14.46
C PHE A 30 9.74 -17.52 15.29
N ARG A 31 9.87 -17.69 16.61
CA ARG A 31 10.49 -16.69 17.50
C ARG A 31 11.94 -16.43 17.16
N GLN A 32 12.68 -17.47 16.78
CA GLN A 32 14.03 -17.32 16.27
C GLN A 32 14.08 -16.46 15.00
N GLN A 33 13.16 -16.68 14.05
CA GLN A 33 13.07 -15.85 12.84
C GLN A 33 12.64 -14.41 13.14
N LEU A 34 11.72 -14.21 14.09
CA LEU A 34 11.30 -12.88 14.51
C LEU A 34 12.45 -12.10 15.13
N ALA A 35 13.17 -12.70 16.09
CA ALA A 35 14.36 -12.08 16.68
C ALA A 35 15.42 -11.78 15.61
N HIS A 36 15.60 -12.69 14.66
CA HIS A 36 16.56 -12.49 13.59
C HIS A 36 16.18 -11.34 12.64
N PHE A 37 14.88 -11.21 12.33
CA PHE A 37 14.35 -10.06 11.60
C PHE A 37 14.61 -8.75 12.36
N GLU A 38 14.38 -8.72 13.67
CA GLU A 38 14.58 -7.53 14.50
C GLU A 38 16.05 -7.08 14.49
N THR A 39 16.99 -7.99 14.71
CA THR A 39 18.43 -7.68 14.61
C THR A 39 18.81 -7.20 13.21
N THR A 40 18.30 -7.87 12.16
CA THR A 40 18.59 -7.48 10.77
C THR A 40 18.04 -6.08 10.46
N LEU A 41 16.87 -5.76 11.02
CA LEU A 41 16.24 -4.47 10.86
C LEU A 41 17.02 -3.35 11.55
N GLU A 42 17.51 -3.59 12.77
CA GLU A 42 18.36 -2.63 13.49
C GLU A 42 19.63 -2.30 12.70
N ILE A 43 20.31 -3.32 12.16
CA ILE A 43 21.48 -3.15 11.31
C ILE A 43 21.12 -2.38 10.03
N PHE A 44 19.97 -2.70 9.42
CA PHE A 44 19.51 -2.03 8.20
C PHE A 44 19.26 -0.53 8.41
N ASN A 45 18.72 -0.14 9.56
CA ASN A 45 18.47 1.27 9.90
C ASN A 45 19.75 2.12 9.95
N LEU A 46 20.93 1.50 10.12
CA LEU A 46 22.21 2.21 10.04
C LEU A 46 22.58 2.61 8.61
N ASN A 47 22.16 1.84 7.60
CA ASN A 47 22.39 2.13 6.18
C ASN A 47 21.24 1.64 5.28
N PRO A 48 20.11 2.38 5.21
CA PRO A 48 18.91 1.96 4.48
C PRO A 48 19.00 2.18 2.96
N THR A 49 20.14 2.63 2.43
CA THR A 49 20.29 2.99 1.01
C THR A 49 20.44 1.78 0.08
N GLN A 50 20.84 0.64 0.63
CA GLN A 50 21.06 -0.59 -0.13
C GLN A 50 19.87 -1.54 -0.01
N TYR A 51 19.65 -2.36 -1.03
CA TYR A 51 18.67 -3.44 -0.94
C TYR A 51 19.18 -4.56 -0.03
N ASN A 52 18.37 -4.97 0.94
CA ASN A 52 18.67 -6.09 1.82
C ASN A 52 17.72 -7.25 1.53
N LYS A 53 18.17 -8.19 0.70
CA LYS A 53 17.41 -9.38 0.30
C LYS A 53 16.93 -10.20 1.49
N LYS A 54 17.75 -10.32 2.53
CA LYS A 54 17.42 -11.11 3.71
C LYS A 54 16.29 -10.49 4.51
N LEU A 55 16.33 -9.16 4.70
CA LEU A 55 15.26 -8.42 5.36
C LEU A 55 13.95 -8.51 4.58
N ASP A 56 14.00 -8.43 3.24
CA ASP A 56 12.84 -8.63 2.36
C ASP A 56 12.20 -10.02 2.57
N GLU A 57 13.00 -11.08 2.43
CA GLU A 57 12.52 -12.47 2.61
C GLU A 57 11.94 -12.71 4.01
N GLN A 58 12.58 -12.18 5.05
CA GLN A 58 12.11 -12.28 6.44
C GLN A 58 10.81 -11.50 6.66
N ALA A 59 10.72 -10.26 6.19
CA ALA A 59 9.51 -9.45 6.32
C ALA A 59 8.32 -10.13 5.62
N MET A 60 8.54 -10.66 4.41
CA MET A 60 7.51 -11.39 3.67
C MET A 60 7.10 -12.67 4.38
N PHE A 61 8.04 -13.47 4.88
CA PHE A 61 7.76 -14.66 5.68
C PHE A 61 6.91 -14.34 6.91
N LEU A 62 7.31 -13.34 7.70
CA LEU A 62 6.59 -12.92 8.91
C LEU A 62 5.18 -12.43 8.58
N ALA A 63 5.02 -11.66 7.50
CA ALA A 63 3.72 -11.24 7.00
C ALA A 63 2.85 -12.43 6.53
N GLN A 64 3.46 -13.51 6.05
CA GLN A 64 2.76 -14.73 5.62
C GLN A 64 2.21 -15.55 6.80
N VAL A 65 2.92 -15.58 7.93
CA VAL A 65 2.54 -16.38 9.12
C VAL A 65 1.90 -15.56 10.24
N THR A 66 1.66 -14.26 10.04
CA THR A 66 1.17 -13.34 11.10
C THR A 66 -0.08 -13.84 11.83
N GLN A 67 -1.03 -14.46 11.13
CA GLN A 67 -2.27 -14.97 11.70
C GLN A 67 -2.06 -16.12 12.70
N CYS A 68 -0.95 -16.86 12.56
CA CYS A 68 -0.62 -17.98 13.45
C CYS A 68 -0.12 -17.49 14.82
N TYR A 69 0.45 -16.28 14.92
CA TYR A 69 1.12 -15.78 16.12
C TYR A 69 0.73 -14.33 16.44
N LEU A 70 -0.56 -14.09 16.69
CA LEU A 70 -1.12 -12.74 16.88
C LEU A 70 -0.44 -11.93 17.99
N ASN A 71 -0.07 -12.57 19.10
CA ASN A 71 0.52 -11.88 20.26
C ASN A 71 1.93 -11.38 20.00
N ASP A 72 2.76 -12.21 19.35
CA ASP A 72 4.16 -11.90 19.07
C ASP A 72 4.26 -10.88 17.91
N MET A 73 3.24 -10.80 17.04
CA MET A 73 3.24 -9.97 15.83
C MET A 73 2.57 -8.59 15.97
N LYS A 74 2.12 -8.19 17.17
CA LYS A 74 1.38 -6.93 17.37
C LYS A 74 2.13 -5.69 16.90
N THR A 75 3.43 -5.63 17.13
CA THR A 75 4.26 -4.46 16.82
C THR A 75 4.86 -4.51 15.41
N PHE A 76 4.81 -5.67 14.76
CA PHE A 76 5.46 -5.88 13.47
C PHE A 76 4.97 -4.93 12.37
N PRO A 77 3.65 -4.72 12.15
CA PRO A 77 3.19 -3.79 11.13
C PRO A 77 3.73 -2.37 11.33
N GLN A 78 3.75 -1.90 12.59
CA GLN A 78 4.23 -0.57 12.93
C GLN A 78 5.72 -0.41 12.61
N LYS A 79 6.55 -1.43 12.88
CA LYS A 79 7.97 -1.41 12.51
C LYS A 79 8.17 -1.18 11.01
N ILE A 80 7.35 -1.81 10.16
CA ILE A 80 7.42 -1.62 8.70
C ILE A 80 6.97 -0.20 8.30
N VAL A 81 5.90 0.31 8.92
CA VAL A 81 5.42 1.69 8.72
C VAL A 81 6.51 2.70 9.10
N ASP A 82 7.20 2.51 10.21
CA ASP A 82 8.20 3.43 10.73
C ASP A 82 9.41 3.54 9.79
N ILE A 83 9.87 2.43 9.21
CA ILE A 83 10.95 2.44 8.20
C ILE A 83 10.52 3.26 6.97
N LEU A 84 9.31 2.98 6.47
CA LEU A 84 8.79 3.66 5.29
C LEU A 84 8.57 5.14 5.55
N LYS A 85 8.10 5.55 6.73
CA LYS A 85 7.95 6.97 7.09
C LYS A 85 9.31 7.65 7.27
N THR A 86 10.24 7.05 8.00
CA THR A 86 11.53 7.66 8.38
C THR A 86 12.49 7.77 7.22
N HIS A 87 12.57 6.73 6.36
CA HIS A 87 13.58 6.64 5.31
C HIS A 87 13.00 6.78 3.89
N ASN A 88 11.78 7.30 3.72
CA ASN A 88 11.08 7.30 2.43
C ASN A 88 11.92 7.82 1.24
N THR A 89 12.75 8.85 1.43
CA THR A 89 13.56 9.48 0.36
C THR A 89 14.85 8.74 0.05
N ILE A 90 15.49 8.11 1.05
CA ILE A 90 16.81 7.49 0.92
C ILE A 90 16.76 5.97 0.73
N LEU A 91 15.62 5.35 1.03
CA LEU A 91 15.43 3.91 0.91
C LEU A 91 15.61 3.44 -0.54
N HIS A 92 16.30 2.31 -0.72
CA HIS A 92 16.40 1.65 -2.02
C HIS A 92 15.00 1.40 -2.63
N SER A 93 14.84 1.62 -3.94
CA SER A 93 13.52 1.51 -4.61
C SER A 93 12.87 0.14 -4.42
N ASP A 94 13.66 -0.94 -4.59
CA ASP A 94 13.15 -2.30 -4.46
C ASP A 94 12.78 -2.65 -3.01
N MET A 95 13.55 -2.13 -2.04
CA MET A 95 13.24 -2.32 -0.62
C MET A 95 11.93 -1.60 -0.28
N ARG A 96 11.77 -0.35 -0.75
CA ARG A 96 10.53 0.42 -0.56
C ARG A 96 9.33 -0.33 -1.12
N LEU A 97 9.44 -0.88 -2.34
CA LEU A 97 8.38 -1.65 -2.97
C LEU A 97 8.08 -2.95 -2.21
N SER A 98 9.10 -3.69 -1.77
CA SER A 98 8.91 -4.91 -0.96
C SER A 98 8.17 -4.61 0.35
N LEU A 99 8.58 -3.59 1.09
CA LEU A 99 7.92 -3.20 2.34
C LEU A 99 6.47 -2.76 2.11
N CYS A 100 6.19 -2.07 1.00
CA CYS A 100 4.81 -1.76 0.61
C CYS A 100 3.99 -3.04 0.35
N LYS A 101 4.53 -4.02 -0.38
CA LYS A 101 3.89 -5.33 -0.60
C LYS A 101 3.63 -6.07 0.70
N CYS A 102 4.57 -6.01 1.64
CA CYS A 102 4.43 -6.58 2.98
C CYS A 102 3.24 -5.95 3.73
N LEU A 103 3.13 -4.61 3.74
CA LEU A 103 2.00 -3.93 4.37
C LEU A 103 0.65 -4.22 3.69
N ILE A 104 0.62 -4.34 2.36
CA ILE A 104 -0.58 -4.74 1.61
C ILE A 104 -1.04 -6.14 2.04
N LEU A 105 -0.11 -7.08 2.18
CA LEU A 105 -0.42 -8.43 2.64
C LEU A 105 -0.98 -8.43 4.06
N LEU A 106 -0.37 -7.67 4.98
CA LEU A 106 -0.85 -7.51 6.35
C LEU A 106 -2.24 -6.90 6.41
N ARG A 107 -2.49 -5.92 5.54
CA ARG A 107 -3.79 -5.27 5.39
C ARG A 107 -4.85 -6.24 4.88
N ASN A 108 -4.55 -7.08 3.90
CA ASN A 108 -5.49 -8.09 3.39
C ASN A 108 -5.88 -9.10 4.47
N LYS A 109 -5.05 -9.24 5.51
CA LYS A 109 -5.28 -10.06 6.70
C LYS A 109 -5.85 -9.27 7.88
N ASN A 110 -6.22 -8.00 7.68
CA ASN A 110 -6.77 -7.06 8.68
C ASN A 110 -5.84 -6.69 9.84
N PHE A 111 -4.52 -6.77 9.67
CA PHE A 111 -3.54 -6.29 10.68
C PHE A 111 -3.19 -4.80 10.56
N VAL A 112 -3.52 -4.19 9.42
CA VAL A 112 -3.34 -2.77 9.16
C VAL A 112 -4.67 -2.23 8.68
N THR A 113 -5.13 -1.12 9.26
CA THR A 113 -6.38 -0.51 8.83
C THR A 113 -6.21 0.09 7.43
N ALA A 114 -7.32 0.18 6.69
CA ALA A 114 -7.30 0.81 5.38
C ALA A 114 -6.83 2.26 5.44
N TYR A 115 -7.31 2.99 6.45
CA TYR A 115 -6.98 4.39 6.63
C TYR A 115 -5.47 4.61 6.81
N ASP A 116 -4.85 3.88 7.74
CA ASP A 116 -3.42 4.02 8.04
C ASP A 116 -2.54 3.65 6.84
N LEU A 117 -2.94 2.60 6.10
CA LEU A 117 -2.21 2.18 4.90
C LEU A 117 -2.30 3.23 3.79
N LEU A 118 -3.50 3.74 3.53
CA LEU A 118 -3.72 4.73 2.47
C LEU A 118 -3.03 6.05 2.79
N GLU A 119 -3.08 6.51 4.04
CA GLU A 119 -2.36 7.71 4.50
C GLU A 119 -0.84 7.58 4.25
N LEU A 120 -0.27 6.43 4.58
CA LEU A 120 1.14 6.14 4.29
C LEU A 120 1.41 6.16 2.78
N PHE A 121 0.59 5.50 1.98
CA PHE A 121 0.78 5.40 0.53
C PHE A 121 0.70 6.76 -0.15
N PHE A 122 -0.20 7.62 0.30
CA PHE A 122 -0.26 8.98 -0.19
C PHE A 122 1.00 9.79 0.13
N THR A 123 1.61 9.55 1.29
CA THR A 123 2.91 10.15 1.63
C THR A 123 4.00 9.63 0.70
N LEU A 124 4.02 8.32 0.43
CA LEU A 124 5.01 7.67 -0.42
C LEU A 124 4.91 8.06 -1.91
N ILE A 125 3.75 8.50 -2.39
CA ILE A 125 3.59 8.98 -3.77
C ILE A 125 4.51 10.18 -4.08
N LYS A 126 4.91 10.96 -3.06
CA LYS A 126 5.84 12.08 -3.23
C LYS A 126 7.27 11.65 -3.54
N CYS A 127 7.62 10.37 -3.32
CA CYS A 127 8.93 9.82 -3.62
C CYS A 127 9.21 9.88 -5.13
N GLN A 128 10.48 10.07 -5.52
CA GLN A 128 10.92 10.14 -6.91
C GLN A 128 11.03 8.75 -7.58
N ASP A 129 9.99 7.92 -7.46
CA ASP A 129 9.95 6.56 -7.98
C ASP A 129 8.70 6.35 -8.86
N LYS A 130 8.90 6.18 -10.17
CA LYS A 130 7.78 6.03 -11.13
C LYS A 130 7.05 4.70 -10.97
N ASN A 131 7.81 3.62 -10.75
CA ASN A 131 7.26 2.28 -10.68
C ASN A 131 6.44 2.13 -9.39
N LEU A 132 6.96 2.64 -8.27
CA LEU A 132 6.23 2.68 -7.01
C LEU A 132 4.93 3.49 -7.15
N ARG A 133 4.97 4.69 -7.74
CA ARG A 133 3.76 5.52 -7.89
C ARG A 133 2.65 4.81 -8.65
N GLU A 134 2.96 4.15 -9.77
CA GLU A 134 1.97 3.41 -10.56
C GLU A 134 1.41 2.20 -9.79
N TYR A 135 2.29 1.50 -9.08
CA TYR A 135 1.91 0.37 -8.24
C TYR A 135 0.96 0.80 -7.11
N LEU A 136 1.31 1.86 -6.39
CA LEU A 136 0.49 2.42 -5.31
C LEU A 136 -0.85 2.93 -5.84
N LYS A 137 -0.87 3.61 -6.99
CA LYS A 137 -2.10 4.06 -7.65
C LYS A 137 -3.08 2.92 -7.87
N THR A 138 -2.61 1.87 -8.55
CA THR A 138 -3.42 0.68 -8.86
C THR A 138 -3.95 0.03 -7.59
N HIS A 139 -3.11 -0.06 -6.56
CA HIS A 139 -3.50 -0.64 -5.29
C HIS A 139 -4.53 0.22 -4.55
N ILE A 140 -4.32 1.54 -4.43
CA ILE A 140 -5.25 2.48 -3.78
C ILE A 140 -6.65 2.37 -4.39
N ILE A 141 -6.74 2.34 -5.73
CA ILE A 141 -8.01 2.26 -6.44
C ILE A 141 -8.69 0.91 -6.21
N THR A 142 -7.95 -0.18 -6.40
CA THR A 142 -8.43 -1.55 -6.17
C THR A 142 -8.95 -1.71 -4.75
N ASP A 143 -8.25 -1.12 -3.82
CA ASP A 143 -8.58 -1.20 -2.43
C ASP A 143 -9.84 -0.40 -2.06
N ILE A 144 -9.91 0.87 -2.45
CA ILE A 144 -11.10 1.69 -2.24
C ILE A 144 -12.33 1.03 -2.87
N LYS A 145 -12.16 0.41 -4.04
CA LYS A 145 -13.19 -0.43 -4.66
C LYS A 145 -13.61 -1.57 -3.73
N ASN A 146 -12.67 -2.40 -3.28
CA ASN A 146 -12.96 -3.57 -2.44
C ASN A 146 -13.64 -3.19 -1.13
N MET A 147 -13.22 -2.09 -0.50
CA MET A 147 -13.87 -1.56 0.71
C MET A 147 -15.33 -1.19 0.48
N ASN A 148 -15.64 -0.61 -0.69
CA ASN A 148 -16.99 -0.17 -1.05
C ASN A 148 -17.84 -1.27 -1.71
N MET A 149 -17.32 -2.49 -1.91
CA MET A 149 -18.09 -3.59 -2.54
C MET A 149 -19.26 -4.08 -1.68
N LYS A 150 -19.08 -4.16 -0.36
CA LYS A 150 -20.11 -4.69 0.56
C LYS A 150 -20.94 -3.58 1.19
N HIS A 151 -20.26 -2.58 1.75
CA HIS A 151 -20.90 -1.46 2.45
C HIS A 151 -20.08 -0.19 2.20
N LYS A 152 -20.76 0.93 1.95
CA LYS A 152 -20.10 2.23 1.73
C LYS A 152 -19.90 2.93 3.09
N ASP A 153 -18.68 2.89 3.62
CA ASP A 153 -18.32 3.72 4.77
C ASP A 153 -18.18 5.18 4.31
N MET A 154 -19.25 5.96 4.47
CA MET A 154 -19.30 7.34 4.02
C MET A 154 -18.30 8.25 4.76
N LYS A 155 -17.99 7.94 6.03
CA LYS A 155 -17.05 8.75 6.83
C LYS A 155 -15.61 8.52 6.35
N LEU A 156 -15.24 7.26 6.14
CA LEU A 156 -13.94 6.91 5.59
C LEU A 156 -13.78 7.48 4.17
N ASN A 157 -14.78 7.29 3.31
CA ASN A 157 -14.77 7.85 1.95
C ASN A 157 -14.60 9.37 1.95
N SER A 158 -15.36 10.08 2.78
CA SER A 158 -15.23 11.55 2.90
C SER A 158 -13.82 11.97 3.32
N THR A 159 -13.20 11.22 4.24
CA THR A 159 -11.85 11.48 4.72
C THR A 159 -10.81 11.26 3.61
N LEU A 160 -10.90 10.14 2.89
CA LEU A 160 -10.01 9.81 1.78
C LEU A 160 -10.17 10.78 0.60
N GLN A 161 -11.40 11.16 0.26
CA GLN A 161 -11.69 12.18 -0.74
C GLN A 161 -11.04 13.51 -0.39
N ASN A 162 -11.23 14.00 0.84
CA ASN A 162 -10.62 15.26 1.29
C ASN A 162 -9.09 15.20 1.21
N PHE A 163 -8.49 14.05 1.53
CA PHE A 163 -7.06 13.85 1.37
C PHE A 163 -6.64 14.00 -0.11
N ILE A 164 -7.31 13.32 -1.03
CA ILE A 164 -7.00 13.39 -2.47
C ILE A 164 -7.28 14.79 -3.03
N PHE A 165 -8.30 15.49 -2.54
CA PHE A 165 -8.57 16.89 -2.92
C PHE A 165 -7.43 17.82 -2.49
N SER A 166 -6.86 17.62 -1.30
CA SER A 166 -5.66 18.36 -0.87
C SER A 166 -4.47 18.06 -1.77
N MET A 167 -4.34 16.81 -2.22
CA MET A 167 -3.28 16.34 -3.10
C MET A 167 -3.40 16.89 -4.52
N LEU A 168 -4.62 17.11 -5.02
CA LEU A 168 -4.88 17.76 -6.30
C LEU A 168 -4.46 19.25 -6.30
N ARG A 169 -4.53 19.90 -5.14
CA ARG A 169 -4.08 21.29 -4.93
C ARG A 169 -2.56 21.40 -4.74
N ASP A 170 -1.85 20.27 -4.64
CA ASP A 170 -0.40 20.28 -4.44
C ASP A 170 0.32 20.90 -5.65
N SER A 171 1.34 21.71 -5.38
CA SER A 171 2.24 22.28 -6.37
C SER A 171 2.99 21.23 -7.22
N ASN A 172 3.17 20.02 -6.69
CA ASN A 172 3.86 18.95 -7.38
C ASN A 172 3.00 18.35 -8.50
N ALA A 173 3.42 18.55 -9.74
CA ALA A 173 2.72 18.07 -10.93
C ALA A 173 2.47 16.55 -10.96
N LYS A 174 3.37 15.74 -10.40
CA LYS A 174 3.22 14.27 -10.36
C LYS A 174 2.13 13.87 -9.37
N THR A 175 2.14 14.50 -8.20
CA THR A 175 1.18 14.32 -7.12
C THR A 175 -0.23 14.72 -7.57
N ALA A 176 -0.39 15.93 -8.11
CA ALA A 176 -1.67 16.41 -8.59
C ALA A 176 -2.22 15.59 -9.76
N LYS A 177 -1.35 15.15 -10.69
CA LYS A 177 -1.77 14.26 -11.79
C LYS A 177 -2.25 12.90 -11.27
N LEU A 178 -1.59 12.34 -10.26
CA LEU A 178 -2.03 11.10 -9.68
C LEU A 178 -3.37 11.25 -8.96
N ALA A 179 -3.55 12.34 -8.21
CA ALA A 179 -4.79 12.65 -7.52
C ALA A 179 -5.97 12.71 -8.48
N VAL A 180 -5.84 13.46 -9.59
CA VAL A 180 -6.93 13.55 -10.57
C VAL A 180 -7.22 12.19 -11.24
N ASP A 181 -6.18 11.39 -11.52
CA ASP A 181 -6.38 10.07 -12.13
C ASP A 181 -7.11 9.10 -11.18
N ILE A 182 -6.82 9.14 -9.89
CA ILE A 182 -7.53 8.33 -8.89
C ILE A 182 -8.99 8.79 -8.79
N LEU A 183 -9.26 10.10 -8.78
CA LEU A 183 -10.64 10.61 -8.73
C LEU A 183 -11.46 10.20 -9.95
N ILE A 184 -10.90 10.41 -11.14
CA ILE A 184 -11.54 10.02 -12.42
C ILE A 184 -11.82 8.52 -12.41
N GLU A 185 -10.83 7.68 -12.09
CA GLU A 185 -10.99 6.23 -12.15
C GLU A 185 -12.01 5.70 -11.12
N LEU A 186 -12.06 6.28 -9.90
CA LEU A 186 -13.06 5.92 -8.89
C LEU A 186 -14.47 6.41 -9.26
N TYR A 187 -14.57 7.51 -10.02
CA TYR A 187 -15.82 8.02 -10.55
C TYR A 187 -16.39 7.08 -11.61
N HIS A 188 -15.61 6.72 -12.64
CA HIS A 188 -16.05 5.79 -13.70
C HIS A 188 -16.41 4.41 -13.14
N LYS A 189 -15.79 3.98 -12.03
CA LYS A 189 -16.16 2.74 -11.32
C LYS A 189 -17.42 2.87 -10.45
N ASN A 190 -18.14 3.99 -10.49
CA ASN A 190 -19.35 4.28 -9.69
C ASN A 190 -19.14 4.19 -8.16
N ILE A 191 -17.91 4.40 -7.68
CA ILE A 191 -17.59 4.36 -6.24
C ILE A 191 -17.81 5.74 -5.62
N TRP A 192 -17.14 6.75 -6.18
CA TRP A 192 -17.26 8.17 -5.78
C TRP A 192 -17.96 8.99 -6.86
N ASN A 193 -19.12 8.50 -7.29
CA ASN A 193 -20.00 9.20 -8.21
C ASN A 193 -20.90 10.17 -7.43
N ASP A 194 -20.31 11.29 -7.01
CA ASP A 194 -20.98 12.33 -6.23
C ASP A 194 -20.64 13.73 -6.74
N HIS A 195 -21.52 14.70 -6.47
CA HIS A 195 -21.36 16.08 -6.92
C HIS A 195 -20.08 16.73 -6.42
N LYS A 196 -19.60 16.37 -5.22
CA LYS A 196 -18.40 16.97 -4.63
C LYS A 196 -17.16 16.57 -5.42
N THR A 197 -17.06 15.30 -5.83
CA THR A 197 -15.98 14.78 -6.66
C THR A 197 -15.97 15.48 -8.03
N VAL A 198 -17.13 15.59 -8.69
CA VAL A 198 -17.25 16.28 -10.00
C VAL A 198 -16.87 17.76 -9.89
N ASN A 199 -17.38 18.47 -8.88
CA ASN A 199 -17.09 19.89 -8.69
C ASN A 199 -15.59 20.14 -8.46
N ILE A 200 -14.92 19.27 -7.69
CA ILE A 200 -13.47 19.40 -7.49
C ILE A 200 -12.69 19.18 -8.80
N ILE A 201 -13.09 18.22 -9.63
CA ILE A 201 -12.46 18.02 -10.95
C ILE A 201 -12.71 19.23 -11.86
N ALA A 202 -13.90 19.83 -11.82
CA ALA A 202 -14.21 21.05 -12.58
C ALA A 202 -13.40 22.26 -12.08
N ASP A 203 -13.54 22.61 -10.80
CA ASP A 203 -13.00 23.85 -10.25
C ASP A 203 -11.48 23.85 -10.14
N ILE A 204 -10.89 22.71 -9.73
CA ILE A 204 -9.45 22.60 -9.47
C ILE A 204 -8.74 21.93 -10.63
N GLY A 205 -9.34 20.88 -11.19
CA GLY A 205 -8.75 20.10 -12.26
C GLY A 205 -8.67 20.87 -13.58
N CYS A 206 -9.82 21.33 -14.10
CA CYS A 206 -9.88 22.03 -15.39
C CYS A 206 -9.15 23.37 -15.38
N PHE A 207 -9.05 24.04 -14.23
CA PHE A 207 -8.32 25.32 -14.09
C PHE A 207 -6.92 25.14 -13.49
N SER A 208 -6.40 23.91 -13.44
CA SER A 208 -5.07 23.64 -12.92
C SER A 208 -3.99 24.29 -13.79
N LYS A 209 -2.97 24.90 -13.17
CA LYS A 209 -1.77 25.38 -13.87
C LYS A 209 -0.95 24.25 -14.49
N ILE A 210 -1.18 23.00 -14.06
CA ILE A 210 -0.49 21.82 -14.58
C ILE A 210 -1.27 21.29 -15.78
N THR A 211 -0.73 21.48 -16.99
CA THR A 211 -1.39 21.10 -18.25
C THR A 211 -1.87 19.64 -18.26
N LYS A 212 -1.09 18.71 -17.70
CA LYS A 212 -1.49 17.29 -17.65
C LYS A 212 -2.73 17.04 -16.79
N VAL A 213 -2.91 17.80 -15.71
CA VAL A 213 -4.08 17.73 -14.82
C VAL A 213 -5.29 18.33 -15.53
N MET A 214 -5.11 19.52 -16.13
CA MET A 214 -6.12 20.19 -16.93
C MET A 214 -6.65 19.29 -18.06
N VAL A 215 -5.75 18.72 -18.87
CA VAL A 215 -6.15 17.84 -19.99
C VAL A 215 -6.89 16.60 -19.49
N ALA A 216 -6.46 15.98 -18.39
CA ALA A 216 -7.16 14.81 -17.84
C ALA A 216 -8.57 15.18 -17.35
N SER A 217 -8.72 16.35 -16.72
CA SER A 217 -10.01 16.84 -16.21
C SER A 217 -10.96 17.23 -17.35
N LEU A 218 -10.46 17.91 -18.38
CA LEU A 218 -11.25 18.25 -19.57
C LEU A 218 -11.71 16.99 -20.31
N LYS A 219 -10.81 16.00 -20.47
CA LYS A 219 -11.17 14.71 -21.05
C LYS A 219 -12.26 14.01 -20.25
N PHE A 220 -12.18 14.02 -18.92
CA PHE A 220 -13.23 13.47 -18.06
C PHE A 220 -14.62 14.05 -18.36
N PHE A 221 -14.74 15.35 -18.59
CA PHE A 221 -16.02 15.97 -18.96
C PHE A 221 -16.45 15.73 -20.41
N LEU A 222 -15.51 15.58 -21.34
CA LEU A 222 -15.79 15.32 -22.76
C LEU A 222 -16.12 13.85 -23.04
N SER A 223 -15.50 12.91 -22.31
CA SER A 223 -15.63 11.47 -22.55
C SER A 223 -16.96 10.88 -22.07
N ARG A 224 -17.80 11.66 -21.38
CA ARG A 224 -19.11 11.21 -20.91
C ARG A 224 -20.07 10.85 -22.05
N ASP A 225 -19.91 11.48 -23.22
CA ASP A 225 -20.76 11.24 -24.40
C ASP A 225 -20.42 9.94 -25.18
N GLU A 226 -19.28 9.30 -24.89
CA GLU A 226 -18.85 8.08 -25.59
C GLU A 226 -19.19 6.79 -24.84
N GLU A 227 -19.18 6.80 -23.51
CA GLU A 227 -19.52 5.62 -22.69
C GLU A 227 -21.04 5.31 -22.71
N GLU A 228 -21.91 6.32 -22.72
CA GLU A 228 -23.38 6.15 -22.84
C GLU A 228 -23.82 5.58 -24.22
N LYS A 229 -22.97 5.66 -25.24
CA LYS A 229 -23.25 5.12 -26.58
C LYS A 229 -22.86 3.65 -26.77
N GLN A 230 -22.03 3.09 -25.89
CA GLN A 230 -21.63 1.68 -25.98
C GLN A 230 -22.52 0.75 -25.14
N GLU A 231 -23.33 1.30 -24.23
CA GLU A 231 -24.29 0.55 -23.41
C GLU A 231 -25.73 0.55 -23.98
N ASN A 232 -25.95 1.08 -25.19
CA ASN A 232 -27.23 1.04 -25.93
C ASN A 232 -27.15 0.20 -27.20
#